data_AF-A0A1E8PQU4-F1
#
_entry.id   AF-A0A1E8PQU4-F1
#
_cell.length_a   1.000
_cell.length_b   1.000
_cell.length_c   1.000
_cell.angle_alpha   90.00
_cell.angle_beta   90.00
_cell.angle_gamma   90.00
#
_symmetry.space_group_name_H-M   'P 1'
#
loop_
_entity.id
_entity.type
_entity.pdbx_description
1 polymer ?
#
loop_
_entity_poly.entity_id
_entity_poly.type
_entity_poly.pdbx_seq_one_letter_code
_entity_poly.pdbx_strand_id
1 'polypeptide(L)' 'MKTYVRLTDAGFAAKMEDGRWIERSDLLDLAHELHAAGVNADDVYCGDWREGENVLMSGQQAALKFELRQLGLRT' A
#
# COMPACT_ATOMS: atom_id res chain seq x y z
N MET A 1 10.67 3.22 -4.98
CA MET A 1 10.06 4.48 -4.46
C MET A 1 9.39 4.18 -3.13
N LYS A 2 9.98 4.61 -2.01
CA LYS A 2 9.48 4.18 -0.69
C LYS A 2 8.04 4.61 -0.49
N THR A 3 7.19 3.67 -0.09
CA THR A 3 5.76 3.91 0.06
C THR A 3 5.28 3.36 1.39
N TYR A 4 4.66 4.20 2.19
CA TYR A 4 4.11 3.84 3.50
C TYR A 4 2.61 3.66 3.40
N VAL A 5 2.12 2.47 3.74
CA VAL A 5 0.70 2.13 3.71
C VAL A 5 0.17 1.97 5.13
N ARG A 6 -0.98 2.58 5.39
CA ARG A 6 -1.68 2.52 6.68
C ARG A 6 -3.19 2.41 6.50
N LEU A 7 -3.86 2.02 7.57
CA LEU A 7 -5.32 2.04 7.62
C LEU A 7 -5.79 3.40 8.15
N THR A 8 -6.91 3.86 7.63
CA THR A 8 -7.60 5.11 7.96
C THR A 8 -9.08 4.81 8.18
N ASP A 9 -9.84 5.81 8.63
CA ASP A 9 -11.29 5.65 8.81
C ASP A 9 -12.04 5.43 7.48
N ALA A 10 -11.45 5.83 6.34
CA ALA A 10 -12.05 5.69 5.01
C ALA A 10 -11.54 4.46 4.21
N GLY A 11 -10.58 3.72 4.76
CA GLY A 11 -9.96 2.56 4.11
C GLY A 11 -8.44 2.58 4.21
N PHE A 12 -7.76 2.43 3.08
CA PHE A 12 -6.31 2.30 2.98
C PHE A 12 -5.69 3.54 2.36
N ALA A 13 -4.62 4.03 2.96
CA ALA A 13 -3.89 5.16 2.43
C ALA A 13 -2.40 4.87 2.28
N ALA A 14 -1.83 5.35 1.18
CA ALA A 14 -0.43 5.24 0.85
C ALA A 14 0.20 6.62 0.70
N LYS A 15 1.33 6.82 1.39
CA LYS A 15 2.20 7.99 1.24
C LYS A 15 3.49 7.59 0.56
N MET A 16 3.76 8.17 -0.60
CA MET A 16 5.00 7.97 -1.34
C MET A 16 6.08 8.95 -0.89
N GLU A 17 7.34 8.57 -1.08
CA GLU A 17 8.52 9.39 -0.77
C GLU A 17 8.54 10.74 -1.49
N ASP A 18 7.94 10.82 -2.69
CA ASP A 18 7.80 12.05 -3.48
C ASP A 18 6.67 12.98 -3.00
N GLY A 19 5.99 12.61 -1.90
CA GLY A 19 4.91 13.40 -1.31
C GLY A 19 3.53 13.11 -1.88
N ARG A 20 3.41 12.27 -2.91
CA ARG A 20 2.09 11.85 -3.41
C ARG A 20 1.35 11.01 -2.37
N TRP A 21 0.03 11.15 -2.39
CA TRP A 21 -0.89 10.47 -1.49
C TRP A 21 -2.00 9.81 -2.30
N ILE A 22 -2.27 8.53 -2.01
CA ILE A 22 -3.36 7.77 -2.63
C ILE A 22 -4.18 7.14 -1.50
N GLU A 23 -5.50 7.24 -1.59
CA GLU A 23 -6.43 6.67 -0.60
C GLU A 23 -7.54 5.91 -1.30
N ARG A 24 -7.77 4.66 -0.92
CA ARG A 24 -8.80 3.79 -1.51
C ARG A 24 -9.49 2.98 -0.43
N SER A 25 -10.78 2.77 -0.59
CA SER A 25 -11.57 1.95 0.33
C SER A 25 -11.27 0.46 0.19
N ASP A 26 -10.79 0.04 -0.99
CA ASP A 26 -10.39 -1.33 -1.27
C ASP A 26 -8.86 -1.46 -1.45
N LEU A 27 -8.31 -2.57 -0.96
CA LEU A 27 -6.86 -2.81 -0.95
C LEU A 27 -6.31 -3.19 -2.33
N LEU A 28 -7.13 -3.85 -3.16
CA LEU A 28 -6.77 -4.21 -4.53
C LEU A 28 -6.69 -2.98 -5.41
N ASP A 29 -7.67 -2.07 -5.28
CA ASP A 29 -7.67 -0.77 -5.97
C ASP A 29 -6.41 0.04 -5.60
N LEU A 30 -6.04 0.05 -4.31
CA LEU A 30 -4.80 0.69 -3.87
C LEU A 30 -3.57 0.05 -4.55
N ALA A 31 -3.49 -1.28 -4.62
CA ALA A 31 -2.38 -1.97 -5.26
C ALA A 31 -2.23 -1.60 -6.74
N HIS A 32 -3.35 -1.50 -7.46
CA HIS A 32 -3.37 -1.15 -8.89
C HIS A 32 -2.87 0.28 -9.11
N GLU A 33 -3.31 1.24 -8.29
CA GLU A 33 -2.85 2.62 -8.40
C GLU A 33 -1.38 2.80 -7.97
N LEU A 34 -0.94 2.07 -6.96
CA LEU A 34 0.46 2.04 -6.57
C LEU A 34 1.33 1.51 -7.70
N HIS A 35 0.92 0.42 -8.35
CA HIS A 35 1.64 -0.11 -9.50
C HIS A 35 1.66 0.89 -10.66
N ALA A 36 0.53 1.53 -11.00
CA ALA A 36 0.46 2.57 -12.02
C ALA A 36 1.34 3.79 -11.68
N ALA A 37 1.56 4.07 -10.39
CA ALA A 37 2.47 5.10 -9.92
C ALA A 37 3.96 4.67 -9.92
N GLY A 38 4.27 3.43 -10.32
CA GLY A 38 5.62 2.87 -10.38
C GLY A 38 6.12 2.30 -9.05
N VAL A 39 5.24 2.00 -8.09
CA VAL A 39 5.61 1.39 -6.81
C VAL A 39 5.74 -0.12 -6.96
N ASN A 40 6.87 -0.66 -6.51
CA ASN A 40 7.10 -2.10 -6.42
C ASN A 40 6.69 -2.64 -5.03
N ALA A 41 6.33 -3.92 -4.94
CA ALA A 41 6.01 -4.59 -3.69
C ALA A 41 7.10 -4.49 -2.61
N ASP A 42 8.38 -4.50 -3.01
CA ASP A 42 9.51 -4.45 -2.08
C ASP A 42 9.76 -3.03 -1.53
N ASP A 43 9.20 -2.01 -2.18
CA ASP A 43 9.22 -0.61 -1.72
C ASP A 43 8.06 -0.27 -0.75
N VAL A 44 7.16 -1.22 -0.49
CA VAL A 44 5.97 -1.01 0.35
C VAL A 44 6.25 -1.39 1.81
N TYR A 45 6.11 -0.39 2.66
CA TYR A 45 6.20 -0.49 4.11
C TYR A 45 4.82 -0.33 4.71
N CYS A 46 4.32 -1.37 5.36
CA CYS A 46 3.13 -1.29 6.19
C CYS A 46 3.65 -0.99 7.60
N GLY A 47 3.44 0.24 8.08
CA GLY A 47 4.14 0.76 9.26
C GLY A 47 4.01 -0.12 10.51
N ASP A 48 4.96 0.01 11.43
CA ASP A 48 4.81 -0.54 12.78
C ASP A 48 3.65 0.18 13.50
N TRP A 49 2.88 -0.56 14.30
CA TRP A 49 1.79 0.04 15.06
C TRP A 49 2.30 1.10 16.03
N ARG A 50 1.64 2.27 16.01
CA ARG A 50 1.80 3.34 16.98
C ARG A 50 0.46 3.62 17.65
N GLU A 51 0.54 4.11 18.88
CA GLU A 51 -0.66 4.50 19.63
C GLU A 51 -1.50 5.51 18.84
N GLY A 52 -2.78 5.19 18.65
CA GLY A 52 -3.71 6.00 17.85
C GLY A 52 -3.68 5.73 16.33
N GLU A 53 -2.83 4.81 15.84
CA GLU A 53 -2.82 4.43 14.42
C GLU A 53 -3.47 3.05 14.19
N ASN A 54 -4.13 2.91 13.04
CA ASN A 54 -4.59 1.64 12.54
C ASN A 54 -3.58 1.09 11.52
N VAL A 55 -3.14 -0.16 11.71
CA VAL A 55 -2.19 -0.83 10.83
C VAL A 55 -2.90 -1.90 10.02
N LEU A 56 -2.39 -2.16 8.81
CA LEU A 56 -2.83 -3.30 8.02
C LEU A 56 -2.53 -4.59 8.78
N MET A 57 -3.52 -5.46 8.88
CA MET A 57 -3.33 -6.82 9.41
C MET A 57 -2.31 -7.57 8.54
N SER A 58 -1.54 -8.50 9.12
CA SER A 58 -0.49 -9.24 8.39
C SER A 58 -1.01 -9.90 7.10
N GLY A 59 -2.25 -10.40 7.10
CA GLY A 59 -2.90 -10.94 5.91
C GLY A 59 -3.14 -9.90 4.81
N GLN A 60 -3.54 -8.68 5.18
CA GLN A 60 -3.69 -7.55 4.25
C GLN A 60 -2.34 -7.12 3.68
N GLN A 61 -1.30 -7.05 4.51
CA GLN A 61 0.06 -6.75 4.05
C GLN A 61 0.55 -7.78 3.03
N ALA A 62 0.31 -9.07 3.31
CA ALA A 62 0.65 -10.16 2.39
C ALA A 62 -0.12 -10.07 1.07
N ALA A 63 -1.44 -9.81 1.13
CA ALA A 63 -2.29 -9.66 -0.05
C ALA A 63 -1.85 -8.49 -0.94
N LEU A 64 -1.57 -7.32 -0.34
CA LEU A 64 -1.07 -6.14 -1.05
C LEU A 64 0.24 -6.42 -1.78
N LYS A 65 1.22 -7.02 -1.08
CA LYS A 65 2.53 -7.35 -1.68
C LYS A 65 2.41 -8.42 -2.74
N PHE A 66 1.52 -9.40 -2.56
CA PHE A 66 1.25 -10.41 -3.57
C PHE A 66 0.70 -9.79 -4.86
N GLU A 67 -0.31 -8.92 -4.75
CA GLU A 67 -0.91 -8.27 -5.93
C GLU A 67 0.11 -7.39 -6.67
N LEU A 68 0.88 -6.58 -5.96
CA LEU A 68 1.91 -5.73 -6.57
C LEU A 68 2.95 -6.55 -7.35
N ARG A 69 3.33 -7.73 -6.84
CA ARG A 69 4.23 -8.66 -7.56
C ARG A 69 3.57 -9.24 -8.80
N GLN A 70 2.30 -9.63 -8.71
CA GLN A 70 1.54 -10.13 -9.86
C GLN A 70 1.41 -9.09 -10.97
N LEU A 71 1.16 -7.82 -10.61
CA LEU A 71 1.09 -6.72 -11.57
C LEU A 71 2.44 -6.46 -12.25
N GLY A 72 3.54 -6.45 -11.49
CA GLY A 72 4.88 -6.26 -12.04
C GLY A 72 5.39 -7.37 -12.96
N LEU A 73 4.78 -8.56 -12.93
CA LEU A 73 5.06 -9.66 -13.86
C LEU A 73 4.26 -9.58 -15.16
N ARG A 74 3.21 -8.75 -15.21
CA ARG A 74 2.29 -8.62 -16.36
C ARG A 74 2.65 -7.48 -17.32
N THR A 75 3.53 -6.58 -16.90
CA THR A 75 4.09 -5.45 -17.67
C THR A 75 5.40 -5.82 -18.32
#